data_AF-Q8KEC4-F1
#
_entry.id   AF-Q8KEC4-F1
#
_cell.length_a   1.000
_cell.length_b   1.000
_cell.length_c   1.000
_cell.angle_alpha   90.00
_cell.angle_beta   90.00
_cell.angle_gamma   90.00
#
_symmetry.space_group_name_H-M   'P 1'
#
loop_
_entity.id
_entity.type
_entity.pdbx_description
1 polymer ?
#
loop_
_entity_poly.entity_id
_entity_poly.type
_entity_poly.pdbx_seq_one_letter_code
_entity_poly.pdbx_strand_id
1 'polypeptide(L)'
;MKLFPDEDKKKNFMKRGLPVVLAVVWTPIIWMVLAAFLGPAMERVIGVWQVTVAILAVATLLAMVALIRLFKTLGLKIFDNIG
;
A
#
# COMPACT_ATOMS: atom_id res chain seq x y z
N MET A 1 27.02 -12.73 4.41
CA MET A 1 27.19 -12.20 3.03
C MET A 1 26.77 -10.73 3.03
N LYS A 2 27.61 -9.79 2.58
CA LYS A 2 27.24 -8.36 2.49
C LYS A 2 26.13 -8.21 1.46
N LEU A 3 24.90 -8.00 1.91
CA LEU A 3 23.70 -7.97 1.04
C LEU A 3 23.68 -6.79 0.05
N PHE A 4 24.54 -5.77 0.21
CA PHE A 4 24.66 -4.66 -0.73
C PHE A 4 26.10 -4.11 -0.77
N PRO A 5 26.94 -4.53 -1.74
CA PRO A 5 28.27 -3.95 -1.95
C PRO A 5 28.27 -2.64 -2.78
N ASP A 6 27.18 -2.31 -3.49
CA ASP A 6 27.07 -1.13 -4.35
C ASP A 6 26.14 -0.06 -3.75
N GLU A 7 26.64 1.14 -3.48
CA GLU A 7 25.85 2.27 -2.95
C GLU A 7 24.69 2.67 -3.89
N ASP A 8 24.86 2.53 -5.20
CA ASP A 8 23.84 2.82 -6.20
C ASP A 8 22.65 1.85 -6.14
N LYS A 9 22.90 0.58 -5.83
CA LYS A 9 21.82 -0.41 -5.64
C LYS A 9 21.05 -0.14 -4.36
N LYS A 10 21.73 0.28 -3.28
CA LYS A 10 21.10 0.68 -2.02
C LYS A 10 20.22 1.92 -2.22
N LYS A 11 20.69 2.93 -2.95
CA LYS A 11 19.93 4.15 -3.25
C LYS A 11 18.69 3.87 -4.10
N ASN A 12 18.81 3.00 -5.11
CA ASN A 12 17.67 2.57 -5.92
C ASN A 12 16.65 1.73 -5.14
N PHE A 13 17.13 0.84 -4.25
CA PHE A 13 16.26 0.05 -3.38
C PHE A 13 15.50 0.94 -2.38
N MET A 14 16.16 1.94 -1.79
CA MET A 14 15.49 2.90 -0.89
C MET A 14 14.46 3.76 -1.62
N LYS A 15 14.74 4.20 -2.86
CA LYS A 15 13.82 5.06 -3.63
C LYS A 15 12.61 4.32 -4.20
N ARG A 16 12.76 3.04 -4.60
CA ARG A 16 11.70 2.29 -5.29
C ARG A 16 11.19 1.08 -4.52
N GLY A 17 12.05 0.37 -3.79
CA GLY A 17 11.69 -0.82 -3.02
C GLY A 17 11.01 -0.49 -1.69
N LEU A 18 11.54 0.48 -0.94
CA LEU A 18 11.01 0.85 0.38
C LEU A 18 9.51 1.22 0.36
N PRO A 19 9.00 2.03 -0.59
CA PRO A 19 7.58 2.36 -0.65
C PRO A 19 6.70 1.13 -0.94
N VAL A 20 7.20 0.19 -1.74
CA VAL A 20 6.48 -1.03 -2.10
C VAL A 20 6.44 -1.98 -0.91
N VAL A 21 7.57 -2.19 -0.23
CA VAL A 21 7.63 -3.03 0.98
C VAL A 21 6.72 -2.47 2.06
N LEU A 22 6.74 -1.15 2.28
CA LEU A 22 5.79 -0.50 3.20
C LEU A 22 4.34 -0.77 2.79
N ALA A 23 3.96 -0.53 1.54
CA ALA A 23 2.60 -0.79 1.09
C ALA A 23 2.17 -2.25 1.26
N VAL A 24 3.06 -3.21 1.02
CA VAL A 24 2.80 -4.64 1.24
C VAL A 24 2.61 -4.96 2.72
N VAL A 25 3.47 -4.44 3.60
CA VAL A 25 3.36 -4.64 5.06
C VAL A 25 2.05 -4.06 5.60
N TRP A 26 1.59 -2.94 5.06
CA TRP A 26 0.32 -2.31 5.46
C TRP A 26 -0.92 -2.96 4.83
N THR A 27 -0.75 -3.88 3.88
CA THR A 27 -1.86 -4.58 3.18
C THR A 27 -2.91 -5.18 4.13
N PRO A 28 -2.53 -5.99 5.14
CA PRO A 28 -3.52 -6.66 5.98
C PRO A 28 -4.32 -5.66 6.82
N ILE A 29 -3.65 -4.59 7.29
CA ILE A 29 -4.28 -3.54 8.09
C ILE A 29 -5.28 -2.76 7.24
N ILE A 30 -4.88 -2.37 6.03
CA ILE A 30 -5.77 -1.67 5.09
C ILE A 30 -6.99 -2.53 4.77
N TRP A 31 -6.77 -3.83 4.53
CA TRP A 31 -7.86 -4.78 4.31
C TRP A 31 -8.82 -4.83 5.50
N MET A 32 -8.30 -4.98 6.72
CA MET A 32 -9.14 -5.03 7.92
C MET A 32 -9.94 -3.74 8.14
N VAL A 33 -9.33 -2.57 7.92
CA VAL A 33 -10.00 -1.28 8.03
C VAL A 33 -11.12 -1.15 6.99
N LEU A 34 -10.85 -1.50 5.74
CA LEU A 34 -11.85 -1.48 4.68
C LEU A 34 -12.97 -2.49 4.97
N ALA A 35 -12.65 -3.70 5.42
CA ALA A 35 -13.64 -4.71 5.77
C ALA A 35 -14.52 -4.26 6.94
N ALA A 36 -13.96 -3.61 7.96
CA ALA A 36 -14.72 -3.10 9.10
C ALA A 36 -15.66 -1.94 8.71
N PHE A 37 -15.24 -1.06 7.80
CA PHE A 37 -16.05 0.08 7.37
C PHE A 37 -17.06 -0.26 6.26
N LEU A 38 -16.59 -0.90 5.19
CA LEU A 38 -17.42 -1.22 4.03
C LEU A 38 -18.19 -2.53 4.22
N GLY A 39 -17.64 -3.53 4.90
CA GLY A 39 -18.28 -4.85 5.06
C GLY A 39 -19.73 -4.76 5.56
N PRO A 40 -20.00 -4.12 6.71
CA PRO A 40 -21.36 -3.98 7.24
C PRO A 40 -22.29 -3.17 6.33
N ALA A 41 -21.75 -2.15 5.63
CA ALA A 41 -22.53 -1.34 4.71
C ALA A 41 -22.92 -2.14 3.45
N MET A 42 -21.99 -2.93 2.92
CA MET A 42 -22.19 -3.74 1.73
C MET A 42 -23.08 -4.97 1.99
N GLU A 43 -22.95 -5.62 3.14
CA GLU A 43 -23.85 -6.72 3.54
C GLU A 43 -25.30 -6.25 3.64
N ARG A 44 -25.56 -5.04 4.14
CA ARG A 44 -26.90 -4.46 4.20
C ARG A 44 -27.51 -4.15 2.82
N VAL A 45 -26.68 -3.85 1.82
CA VAL A 45 -27.16 -3.41 0.50
C VAL A 45 -27.23 -4.56 -0.50
N ILE A 46 -26.22 -5.43 -0.54
CA ILE A 46 -26.04 -6.43 -1.59
C ILE A 46 -26.48 -7.82 -1.11
N GLY A 47 -26.24 -8.16 0.16
CA GLY A 47 -26.54 -9.48 0.73
C GLY A 47 -25.73 -10.66 0.17
N VAL A 48 -24.95 -10.46 -0.90
CA VAL A 48 -24.10 -11.49 -1.54
C VAL A 48 -22.66 -11.33 -1.09
N TRP A 49 -22.20 -12.26 -0.26
CA TRP A 49 -20.84 -12.25 0.31
C TRP A 49 -19.74 -12.17 -0.76
N GLN A 50 -19.85 -12.91 -1.86
CA GLN A 50 -18.82 -12.93 -2.90
C GLN A 50 -18.61 -11.56 -3.56
N VAL A 51 -19.70 -10.81 -3.76
CA VAL A 51 -19.64 -9.47 -4.36
C VAL A 51 -18.99 -8.49 -3.38
N THR A 52 -19.32 -8.58 -2.09
CA THR A 52 -18.69 -7.79 -1.03
C THR A 52 -17.18 -8.04 -0.97
N VAL A 53 -16.75 -9.31 -1.03
CA VAL A 53 -15.31 -9.67 -1.02
C VAL A 53 -14.61 -9.16 -2.29
N ALA A 54 -15.24 -9.28 -3.46
CA ALA A 54 -14.67 -8.78 -4.72
C ALA A 54 -14.46 -7.26 -4.68
N ILE A 55 -15.45 -6.51 -4.16
CA ILE A 55 -15.37 -5.05 -4.06
C ILE A 55 -14.32 -4.63 -3.02
N LEU A 56 -14.24 -5.32 -1.88
CA LEU A 56 -13.19 -5.12 -0.88
C LEU A 56 -11.79 -5.37 -1.45
N ALA A 57 -11.64 -6.39 -2.29
CA ALA A 57 -10.37 -6.67 -2.94
C ALA A 57 -9.93 -5.56 -3.89
N VAL A 58 -10.84 -5.08 -4.73
CA VAL A 58 -10.57 -3.95 -5.62
C VAL A 58 -10.26 -2.68 -4.81
N ALA A 59 -11.04 -2.40 -3.76
CA ALA A 59 -10.82 -1.24 -2.90
C ALA A 59 -9.44 -1.30 -2.20
N THR A 60 -9.01 -2.48 -1.75
CA THR A 60 -7.71 -2.66 -1.12
C THR A 60 -6.56 -2.43 -2.11
N LEU A 61 -6.69 -2.92 -3.35
CA LEU A 61 -5.72 -2.67 -4.40
C LEU A 61 -5.62 -1.16 -4.72
N LEU A 62 -6.75 -0.48 -4.83
CA LEU A 62 -6.78 0.97 -5.03
C LEU A 62 -6.12 1.73 -3.88
N ALA A 63 -6.41 1.33 -2.64
CA ALA A 63 -5.81 1.90 -1.45
C ALA A 63 -4.28 1.70 -1.43
N MET A 64 -3.79 0.52 -1.79
CA MET A 64 -2.34 0.29 -1.93
C MET A 64 -1.70 1.17 -2.98
N VAL A 65 -2.32 1.28 -4.17
CA VAL A 65 -1.79 2.15 -5.24
C VAL A 65 -1.74 3.60 -4.77
N ALA A 66 -2.77 4.07 -4.07
CA ALA A 66 -2.81 5.39 -3.46
C ALA A 66 -1.69 5.55 -2.43
N LEU A 67 -1.48 4.57 -1.55
CA LEU A 67 -0.42 4.56 -0.53
C LEU A 67 0.96 4.64 -1.18
N ILE A 68 1.24 3.83 -2.19
CA ILE A 68 2.51 3.83 -2.93
C ILE A 68 2.75 5.18 -3.59
N ARG A 69 1.73 5.78 -4.20
CA ARG A 69 1.83 7.13 -4.77
C ARG A 69 2.11 8.16 -3.69
N LEU A 70 1.42 8.09 -2.56
CA LEU A 70 1.58 9.01 -1.44
C LEU A 70 2.99 8.91 -0.85
N PHE A 71 3.50 7.70 -0.62
CA PHE A 71 4.88 7.47 -0.19
C PHE A 71 5.92 7.91 -1.22
N LYS A 72 5.65 7.78 -2.53
CA LYS A 72 6.54 8.33 -3.56
C LYS A 72 6.57 9.86 -3.53
N THR A 73 5.42 10.50 -3.41
CA THR A 73 5.33 11.97 -3.34
C THR A 73 5.97 12.51 -2.06
N LEU A 74 5.69 11.91 -0.91
CA LEU A 74 6.32 12.27 0.37
C LEU A 74 7.81 11.94 0.36
N GLY A 75 8.20 10.79 -0.19
CA GLY A 75 9.59 10.38 -0.34
C GLY A 75 10.37 11.35 -1.23
N LEU A 76 9.78 11.83 -2.34
CA LEU A 76 10.38 12.90 -3.14
C LEU A 76 10.53 14.18 -2.31
N LYS A 77 9.50 14.61 -1.59
CA LYS A 77 9.55 15.83 -0.76
C LYS A 77 10.58 15.76 0.38
N ILE A 78 10.74 14.59 1.00
CA ILE A 78 11.71 14.37 2.08
C ILE A 78 13.13 14.26 1.52
N PHE A 79 13.33 13.60 0.39
CA PHE A 79 14.66 13.51 -0.25
C PHE A 79 15.12 14.83 -0.88
N ASP A 80 14.20 15.69 -1.32
CA ASP A 80 14.52 17.00 -1.89
C ASP A 80 14.90 18.02 -0.80
N ASN A 81 14.39 17.86 0.43
CA ASN A 81 14.68 18.74 1.56
C ASN A 81 15.95 18.34 2.35
N ILE A 82 16.64 17.27 1.93
CA ILE A 82 17.91 16.78 2.51
C ILE A 82 19.06 16.92 1.48
N GLY A 83 18.77 17.41 0.27
CA GLY A 83 19.78 17.78 -0.75
C GLY A 83 20.11 19.27 -0.69
#